data_AF-A0A5C6EK55-F1
#
_entry.id   AF-A0A5C6EK55-F1
#
_cell.length_a   1.000
_cell.length_b   1.000
_cell.length_c   1.000
_cell.angle_alpha   90.00
_cell.angle_beta   90.00
_cell.angle_gamma   90.00
#
_symmetry.space_group_name_H-M   'P 1'
#
loop_
_entity.id
_entity.type
_entity.pdbx_description
1 polymer ?
#
loop_
_entity_poly.entity_id
_entity_poly.type
_entity_poly.pdbx_seq_one_letter_code
_entity_poly.pdbx_strand_id
1 'polypeptide(L)'
;MVVPEAQAAGVPVIASRRGGLPESVGGGGVLVDEYQDAASWARIIEELLHSRDFYSNLRTAGWSSVERPQFSESAVVKSFLRGIAS
;
A
#
# COMPACT_ATOMS: atom_id res chain seq x y z
N MET A 1 3.02 9.10 -7.47
CA MET A 1 2.18 8.41 -6.47
C MET A 1 3.06 7.46 -5.67
N VAL A 2 3.27 7.72 -4.37
CA VAL A 2 4.39 7.12 -3.61
C VAL A 2 4.26 5.61 -3.34
N VAL A 3 3.08 5.11 -2.96
CA VAL A 3 2.92 3.72 -2.50
C VAL A 3 3.09 2.68 -3.63
N PRO A 4 2.37 2.78 -4.77
CA PRO A 4 2.57 1.90 -5.92
C PRO A 4 3.95 2.02 -6.57
N GLU A 5 4.57 3.20 -6.56
CA GLU A 5 5.95 3.37 -7.05
C GLU A 5 6.93 2.53 -6.23
N ALA A 6 6.83 2.58 -4.89
CA ALA A 6 7.64 1.76 -4.00
C ALA A 6 7.38 0.25 -4.22
N GLN A 7 6.12 -0.16 -4.35
CA GLN A 7 5.76 -1.56 -4.58
C GLN A 7 6.22 -2.08 -5.94
N ALA A 8 6.15 -1.26 -6.99
CA ALA A 8 6.69 -1.58 -8.32
C ALA A 8 8.22 -1.68 -8.30
N ALA A 9 8.90 -0.97 -7.40
CA ALA A 9 10.33 -1.14 -7.13
C ALA A 9 10.64 -2.37 -6.25
N GLY A 10 9.63 -3.14 -5.83
CA GLY A 10 9.79 -4.31 -4.97
C GLY A 10 10.05 -3.98 -3.50
N VAL A 11 9.66 -2.78 -3.06
CA VAL A 11 9.81 -2.30 -1.69
C VAL A 11 8.45 -2.34 -0.98
N PRO A 12 8.28 -3.19 0.05
CA PRO A 12 7.09 -3.17 0.90
C PRO A 12 6.89 -1.81 1.58
N VAL A 13 5.64 -1.38 1.69
CA VAL A 13 5.28 -0.11 2.32
C VAL A 13 4.70 -0.36 3.71
N ILE A 14 5.16 0.40 4.71
CA ILE A 14 4.51 0.48 6.03
C ILE A 14 3.78 1.83 6.08
N ALA A 15 2.49 1.84 6.36
CA ALA A 15 1.69 3.05 6.40
C ALA A 15 0.62 2.99 7.49
N SER A 16 0.06 4.13 7.90
CA SER A 16 -1.06 4.13 8.84
C SER A 16 -2.34 3.64 8.17
N ARG A 17 -3.24 3.01 8.92
CA ARG A 17 -4.57 2.64 8.42
C ARG A 17 -5.52 3.84 8.39
N ARG A 18 -5.20 4.85 7.57
CA ARG A 18 -5.92 6.13 7.51
C ARG A 18 -6.09 6.63 6.08
N GLY A 19 -7.20 7.33 5.81
CA GLY A 19 -7.46 7.94 4.51
C GLY A 19 -7.44 6.91 3.38
N GLY A 20 -6.84 7.26 2.24
CA GLY A 20 -6.70 6.39 1.08
C GLY A 20 -5.51 5.41 1.12
N LEU A 21 -4.81 5.31 2.25
CA LEU A 21 -3.64 4.44 2.39
C LEU A 21 -4.00 2.95 2.38
N PRO A 22 -5.09 2.48 3.04
CA PRO A 22 -5.49 1.09 2.95
C PRO A 22 -5.71 0.62 1.50
N GLU A 23 -6.33 1.46 0.69
CA GLU A 23 -6.57 1.20 -0.73
C GLU A 23 -5.28 1.20 -1.54
N SER A 24 -4.38 2.16 -1.25
CA SER A 24 -3.11 2.34 -1.96
C SER A 24 -2.10 1.23 -1.64
N VAL A 25 -2.03 0.80 -0.38
CA VAL A 25 -1.09 -0.24 0.08
C VAL A 25 -1.54 -1.62 -0.37
N GLY A 26 -2.84 -1.91 -0.36
CA GLY A 26 -3.36 -3.23 -0.72
C GLY A 26 -2.68 -4.34 0.08
N GLY A 27 -2.25 -5.41 -0.62
CA GLY A 27 -1.58 -6.56 0.01
C GLY A 27 -0.06 -6.46 0.09
N GLY A 28 0.56 -5.48 -0.59
CA GLY A 28 2.01 -5.38 -0.69
C GLY A 28 2.69 -4.58 0.40
N GLY A 29 2.10 -4.50 1.58
CA GLY A 29 2.60 -3.70 2.69
C GLY A 29 1.86 -3.98 3.99
N VAL A 30 2.19 -3.22 5.02
CA VAL A 30 1.63 -3.36 6.37
C VAL A 30 0.94 -2.07 6.77
N LEU A 31 -0.27 -2.19 7.33
CA LEU A 31 -1.04 -1.06 7.83
C LEU A 31 -0.96 -1.03 9.36
N VAL A 32 -0.54 0.11 9.91
CA VAL A 32 -0.41 0.38 11.35
C VAL A 32 -1.69 1.03 11.86
N ASP A 33 -2.38 0.34 12.75
CA ASP A 33 -3.60 0.83 13.38
C ASP A 33 -3.30 1.85 14.48
N GLU A 34 -2.33 1.55 15.35
CA GLU A 34 -1.84 2.43 16.43
C GLU A 34 -0.79 3.42 15.92
N TYR A 35 -1.11 4.15 14.85
CA TYR A 35 -0.13 4.99 14.13
C TYR A 35 0.47 6.14 14.95
N GLN A 36 -0.13 6.50 16.09
CA GLN A 36 0.40 7.50 17.02
C GLN A 36 1.44 6.92 17.99
N ASP A 37 1.54 5.60 18.10
CA ASP A 37 2.54 4.90 18.90
C ASP A 37 3.77 4.56 18.04
N ALA A 38 4.92 5.11 18.41
CA ALA A 38 6.18 4.86 17.71
C ALA A 38 6.64 3.39 17.82
N ALA A 39 6.32 2.70 18.92
CA ALA A 39 6.72 1.32 19.12
C ALA A 39 6.02 0.38 18.12
N SER A 40 4.76 0.66 17.80
CA SER A 40 4.00 -0.04 16.77
C SER A 40 4.66 0.01 15.39
N TRP A 41 5.28 1.13 15.02
CA TRP A 41 6.07 1.24 13.79
C TRP A 41 7.39 0.46 13.87
N ALA A 42 8.13 0.66 14.95
CA ALA A 42 9.44 0.04 15.16
C ALA A 42 9.35 -1.49 15.07
N ARG A 43 8.35 -2.10 15.71
CA ARG A 43 8.11 -3.54 15.67
C ARG A 43 7.98 -4.09 14.25
N ILE A 44 7.24 -3.39 13.39
CA ILE A 44 7.01 -3.84 12.00
C ILE A 44 8.28 -3.66 11.16
N ILE A 45 9.02 -2.57 11.38
CA ILE A 45 10.32 -2.34 10.73
C ILE A 45 11.30 -3.46 11.12
N GLU A 46 11.40 -3.76 12.41
CA GLU A 46 12.26 -4.84 12.92
C GLU A 46 11.86 -6.19 12.32
N GLU A 47 10.57 -6.51 12.28
CA GLU A 47 10.08 -7.76 11.67
C GLU A 47 10.47 -7.86 10.18
N LEU A 48 10.33 -6.77 9.42
CA LEU A 48 10.71 -6.71 8.01
C LEU A 48 12.22 -6.86 7.78
N LEU A 49 13.03 -6.26 8.64
CA LEU A 49 14.49 -6.34 8.53
C LEU A 49 15.03 -7.72 8.88
N HIS A 50 14.37 -8.44 9.79
CA HIS A 50 14.84 -9.75 10.27
C HIS A 50 14.19 -10.96 9.60
N SER A 51 13.08 -10.78 8.87
CA SER A 51 12.38 -11.87 8.18
C SER A 51 12.42 -11.71 6.66
N ARG A 52 13.35 -12.42 6.02
CA ARG A 52 13.49 -12.43 4.55
C ARG A 52 12.23 -12.96 3.86
N ASP A 53 11.58 -13.95 4.47
CA ASP A 53 10.35 -14.55 3.94
C ASP A 53 9.20 -13.56 4.02
N PHE A 54 9.04 -12.84 5.13
CA PHE A 54 8.01 -11.83 5.27
C PHE A 54 8.18 -10.72 4.24
N TYR A 55 9.41 -10.21 4.06
CA TYR A 55 9.71 -9.24 3.02
C TYR A 55 9.37 -9.77 1.62
N SER A 56 9.76 -11.01 1.30
CA SER A 56 9.52 -11.62 -0.01
C SER A 56 8.04 -11.80 -0.31
N ASN A 57 7.25 -12.17 0.71
CA ASN A 57 5.80 -12.31 0.59
C ASN A 57 5.15 -10.96 0.28
N LEU A 58 5.50 -9.90 1.02
CA LEU A 58 4.97 -8.55 0.76
C LEU A 58 5.41 -8.02 -0.60
N ARG A 59 6.67 -8.24 -1.00
CA ARG A 59 7.14 -7.89 -2.34
C ARG A 59 6.30 -8.56 -3.42
N THR A 60 6.01 -9.85 -3.28
CA THR A 60 5.21 -10.61 -4.25
C THR A 60 3.77 -10.08 -4.30
N ALA A 61 3.16 -9.84 -3.15
CA ALA A 61 1.81 -9.27 -3.06
C ALA A 61 1.72 -7.81 -3.56
N GLY A 62 2.82 -7.06 -3.50
CA GLY A 62 2.92 -5.70 -4.04
C GLY A 62 2.74 -5.65 -5.55
N TRP A 63 3.28 -6.62 -6.29
CA TRP A 63 3.06 -6.72 -7.73
C TRP A 63 1.59 -6.87 -8.10
N SER A 64 0.86 -7.74 -7.40
CA SER A 64 -0.59 -7.88 -7.59
C SER A 64 -1.38 -6.63 -7.19
N SER A 65 -0.82 -5.79 -6.33
CA SER A 65 -1.44 -4.53 -5.88
C SER A 65 -1.22 -3.38 -6.89
N VAL A 66 -0.09 -3.38 -7.60
CA VAL A 66 0.26 -2.39 -8.64
C VAL A 66 -0.59 -2.56 -9.90
N GLU A 67 -0.97 -3.78 -10.26
CA GLU A 67 -1.80 -4.06 -11.45
C GLU A 67 -3.26 -3.62 -11.33
N ARG A 68 -3.67 -3.09 -10.16
CA ARG A 68 -5.07 -2.77 -9.92
C ARG A 68 -5.51 -1.53 -10.73
N PRO A 69 -6.56 -1.63 -11.58
CA PRO A 69 -6.94 -0.58 -12.54
C PRO A 69 -7.34 0.76 -11.92
N GLN A 70 -7.76 0.80 -10.65
CA GLN A 70 -8.27 2.03 -10.02
C GLN A 70 -7.22 3.13 -9.84
N PHE A 71 -5.94 2.83 -10.04
CA PHE A 71 -4.84 3.80 -9.97
C PHE A 71 -4.38 4.31 -11.34
N SER A 72 -5.03 3.89 -12.43
CA SER A 72 -4.87 4.48 -13.76
C SER A 72 -5.57 5.85 -13.82
N GLU A 73 -4.92 6.86 -14.40
CA GLU A 73 -5.53 8.18 -14.69
C GLU A 73 -6.90 8.03 -15.36
N SER A 74 -6.99 7.13 -16.34
CA SER A 74 -8.22 6.81 -17.08
C SER A 74 -9.35 6.30 -16.19
N ALA A 75 -9.04 5.58 -15.12
CA ALA A 75 -10.03 5.02 -14.20
C ALA A 75 -10.56 6.09 -13.22
N VAL A 76 -9.68 6.98 -12.74
CA VAL A 76 -10.05 8.10 -11.87
C VAL A 76 -10.98 9.07 -12.61
N VAL A 77 -10.65 9.43 -13.85
CA VAL A 77 -11.49 10.28 -14.71
C VAL A 77 -12.86 9.63 -14.94
N LYS A 78 -12.93 8.34 -15.28
CA LYS A 78 -14.20 7.62 -15.46
C LYS A 78 -15.04 7.56 -14.18
N SER A 79 -14.40 7.44 -13.01
CA SER A 79 -15.11 7.44 -11.72
C SER A 79 -15.75 8.81 -11.46
N PHE A 80 -14.97 9.88 -11.64
CA PHE A 80 -15.46 11.25 -11.48
C PHE A 80 -16.62 11.57 -12.43
N LEU A 81 -16.48 11.24 -13.72
CA LEU A 81 -17.52 11.47 -14.72
C LEU A 81 -18.83 10.72 -14.42
N ARG A 82 -18.76 9.54 -13.79
CA ARG A 82 -19.95 8.81 -13.34
C ARG A 82 -20.64 9.47 -12.15
N GLY A 83 -19.88 10.02 -11.21
CA GLY A 83 -20.44 10.65 -10.01
C GLY A 83 -21.12 12.00 -10.25
N ILE A 84 -20.75 12.71 -11.32
CA ILE A 84 -21.42 13.98 -11.72
C ILE A 84 -22.55 13.78 -12.74
N ALA A 85 -22.70 12.57 -13.28
CA ALA A 85 -23.75 12.21 -14.24
C ALA A 85 -24.98 11.54 -13.58
N SER A 86 -24.97 11.37 -12.25
CA SER A 86 -26.09 10.93 -11.42
C SER A 86 -26.71 12.10 -10.66
#